data_AF-A0A2V8M8K2-F1
#
_entry.id   AF-A0A2V8M8K2-F1
#
_cell.length_a   1.000
_cell.length_b   1.000
_cell.length_c   1.000
_cell.angle_alpha   90.00
_cell.angle_beta   90.00
_cell.angle_gamma   90.00
#
_symmetry.space_group_name_H-M   'P 1'
#
loop_
_entity.id
_entity.type
_entity.pdbx_description
1 polymer ?
#
loop_
_entity_poly.entity_id
_entity_poly.type
_entity_poly.pdbx_seq_one_letter_code
_entity_poly.pdbx_strand_id
1 'polypeptide(L)' 'MLGIEVALRLGGEIINCDSVQVYQRIQIATAKVPLAERRGVPHHLIDFVSPHVNFTA' A
#
# COMPACT_ATOMS: atom_id res chain seq x y z
N MET A 1 -2.25 10.32 8.07
CA MET A 1 -1.21 9.29 7.86
C MET A 1 0.14 9.96 7.75
N LEU A 2 1.06 9.66 8.67
CA LEU A 2 2.39 10.26 8.71
C LEU A 2 3.19 10.02 7.42
N GLY A 3 3.19 8.79 6.89
CA GLY A 3 3.94 8.44 5.66
C GLY A 3 3.53 9.27 4.45
N ILE A 4 2.23 9.48 4.24
CA ILE A 4 1.71 10.29 3.11
C ILE A 4 2.10 11.76 3.27
N GLU A 5 2.04 12.30 4.50
CA GLU A 5 2.42 13.69 4.74
C GLU A 5 3.92 13.93 4.50
N VAL A 6 4.76 12.99 4.92
CA VAL A 6 6.21 13.04 4.66
C VAL A 6 6.49 12.92 3.16
N ALA A 7 5.86 11.98 2.46
CA ALA A 7 6.02 11.81 1.01
C ALA A 7 5.61 13.08 0.24
N LEU A 8 4.49 13.71 0.60
CA LEU A 8 4.06 14.97 -0.03
C LEU A 8 5.03 16.12 0.23
N ARG A 9 5.60 16.22 1.43
CA ARG A 9 6.56 17.30 1.75
C ARG A 9 7.91 17.12 1.05
N LEU A 10 8.32 15.89 0.81
CA LEU A 10 9.62 15.56 0.24
C LEU A 10 9.58 15.23 -1.26
N GLY A 11 8.39 15.19 -1.87
CA GLY A 11 8.22 14.69 -3.24
C GLY A 11 8.58 13.20 -3.37
N GLY A 12 8.37 12.43 -2.29
CA GLY A 12 8.73 11.03 -2.19
C GLY A 12 7.60 10.08 -2.55
N GLU A 13 7.92 8.79 -2.49
CA GLU A 13 7.03 7.68 -2.80
C GLU A 13 6.93 6.74 -1.60
N ILE A 14 5.86 5.95 -1.51
CA ILE A 14 5.63 5.00 -0.42
C ILE A 14 5.88 3.58 -0.91
N ILE A 15 6.70 2.83 -0.18
CA ILE A 15 6.89 1.39 -0.39
C ILE A 15 6.20 0.66 0.76
N ASN A 16 5.24 -0.21 0.43
CA ASN A 16 4.59 -1.05 1.43
C ASN A 16 5.54 -2.17 1.89
N CYS A 17 5.72 -2.30 3.21
CA CYS A 17 6.49 -3.37 3.85
C CYS A 17 5.60 -4.33 4.66
N ASP A 18 4.27 -4.20 4.56
CA ASP A 18 3.32 -5.11 5.18
C ASP A 18 3.06 -6.32 4.27
N SER A 19 3.30 -7.52 4.79
CA SER A 19 3.15 -8.78 4.08
C SER A 19 1.71 -9.14 3.72
N VAL A 20 0.69 -8.54 4.36
CA VAL A 20 -0.71 -8.83 4.04
C VAL A 20 -1.31 -7.82 3.06
N GLN A 21 -0.74 -6.62 2.95
CA GLN A 21 -1.23 -5.60 2.01
C GLN A 21 -0.84 -5.88 0.55
N VAL A 22 0.04 -6.86 0.30
CA VAL A 22 0.42 -7.30 -1.04
C VAL A 22 -0.75 -7.98 -1.79
N TYR A 23 -1.70 -8.58 -1.08
CA TYR A 23 -2.77 -9.42 -1.66
C TYR A 23 -3.90 -8.63 -2.30
N GLN A 24 -4.25 -8.94 -3.54
CA GLN A 24 -5.25 -8.25 -4.34
C GLN A 24 -6.66 -8.32 -3.75
N ARG A 25 -7.43 -7.23 -3.93
CA ARG A 25 -8.89 -7.14 -3.64
C ARG A 25 -9.31 -7.30 -2.18
N ILE A 26 -8.38 -7.61 -1.28
CA ILE A 26 -8.61 -7.60 0.16
C ILE A 26 -8.23 -6.20 0.65
N GLN A 27 -9.20 -5.31 0.87
CA GLN A 27 -8.96 -3.92 1.28
C GLN A 27 -9.28 -3.68 2.76
N ILE A 28 -10.42 -4.16 3.23
CA ILE A 28 -10.90 -3.94 4.60
C ILE A 28 -10.05 -4.72 5.61
N ALA A 29 -9.87 -6.03 5.37
CA ALA A 29 -9.17 -6.90 6.32
C ALA A 29 -7.66 -6.61 6.44
N THR A 30 -7.07 -5.98 5.42
CA THR A 30 -5.64 -5.64 5.36
C THR A 30 -5.38 -4.16 5.69
N ALA A 31 -6.42 -3.42 6.09
CA ALA A 31 -6.34 -1.99 6.41
C ALA A 31 -5.63 -1.16 5.32
N LYS A 32 -5.83 -1.51 4.04
CA LYS A 32 -5.23 -0.77 2.93
C LYS A 32 -5.76 0.65 2.88
N VAL A 33 -4.85 1.58 2.60
CA VAL A 33 -5.19 2.98 2.37
C VAL A 33 -6.06 3.10 1.10
N PRO A 34 -7.30 3.65 1.22
CA PRO A 34 -8.16 3.92 0.08
C PRO A 34 -7.47 4.86 -0.92
N LEU A 35 -7.74 4.69 -2.22
CA LEU A 35 -7.13 5.53 -3.27
C LEU A 35 -7.37 7.03 -3.04
N ALA A 36 -8.56 7.40 -2.55
CA ALA A 36 -8.92 8.78 -2.23
C ALA A 36 -8.01 9.39 -1.13
N GLU A 37 -7.53 8.57 -0.19
CA GLU A 37 -6.68 9.01 0.91
C GLU A 37 -5.19 9.02 0.56
N ARG A 38 -4.79 8.43 -0.57
CA ARG A 38 -3.39 8.42 -1.03
C ARG A 38 -2.89 9.77 -1.52
N ARG A 39 -3.81 10.72 -1.78
CA ARG A 39 -3.50 12.12 -2.17
C ARG A 39 -2.52 12.22 -3.35
N GLY A 40 -2.57 11.27 -4.28
CA GLY A 40 -1.69 11.23 -5.46
C GLY A 40 -0.27 10.73 -5.21
N VAL A 41 0.08 10.35 -3.98
CA VAL A 41 1.40 9.76 -3.67
C VAL A 41 1.51 8.37 -4.30
N PRO A 42 2.56 8.06 -5.09
CA PRO A 42 2.81 6.71 -5.59
C PRO A 42 2.98 5.72 -4.44
N HIS A 43 2.28 4.58 -4.52
CA HIS A 43 2.40 3.48 -3.54
C HIS A 43 2.82 2.21 -4.29
N HIS A 44 3.92 1.60 -3.83
CA HIS A 44 4.50 0.39 -4.38
C HIS A 44 4.31 -0.81 -3.46
N LEU A 45 4.45 -2.02 -4.00
CA LEU A 45 4.33 -3.30 -3.28
C LEU A 45 2.99 -3.48 -2.54
N ILE A 46 1.91 -2.94 -3.10
CA ILE A 46 0.55 -3.07 -2.58
C ILE A 46 -0.37 -3.61 -3.67
N ASP A 47 -1.29 -4.51 -3.30
CA ASP A 47 -2.37 -4.99 -4.19
C ASP A 47 -1.87 -5.63 -5.52
N PHE A 48 -0.76 -6.38 -5.50
CA PHE A 48 -0.14 -6.97 -6.70
C PHE A 48 -0.07 -8.51 -6.71
N VAL A 49 -0.29 -9.16 -5.58
CA VAL A 49 -0.24 -10.63 -5.43
C VAL A 49 -1.65 -11.21 -5.42
N SER A 50 -1.90 -12.32 -6.11
CA SER A 50 -3.17 -13.03 -6.00
C SER A 50 -3.39 -13.56 -4.58
N PRO A 51 -4.59 -13.45 -3.98
CA PRO A 51 -4.88 -14.00 -2.65
C PRO A 51 -4.79 -15.53 -2.57
N HIS A 52 -4.66 -16.22 -3.72
CA HIS A 52 -4.51 -17.68 -3.79
C HIS A 52 -3.03 -18.14 -3.81
N VAL A 53 -2.08 -17.21 -3.79
CA VAL A 53 -0.65 -17.51 -3.82
C VAL A 53 -0.07 -17.26 -2.44
N ASN A 54 0.70 -18.20 -1.91
CA ASN A 54 1.49 -17.93 -0.71
C ASN A 54 2.67 -17.04 -1.10
N PHE A 55 2.73 -15.83 -0.53
CA PHE A 55 3.81 -14.89 -0.77
C PHE A 55 4.74 -14.82 0.44
N THR A 56 6.02 -15.07 0.20
CA THR A 56 7.11 -14.97 1.18
C THR A 56 8.17 -14.03 0.62
N ALA A 57 8.65 -13.10 1.45
CA ALA A 57 9.73 -12.18 1.10
C ALA A 57 11.10 -12.86 1.14
#